data_AF-A0A7K1FTU1-F1
#
_entry.id   AF-A0A7K1FTU1-F1
#
_cell.length_a   1.000
_cell.length_b   1.000
_cell.length_c   1.000
_cell.angle_alpha   90.00
_cell.angle_beta   90.00
_cell.angle_gamma   90.00
#
_symmetry.space_group_name_H-M   'P 1'
#
loop_
_entity.id
_entity.type
_entity.pdbx_description
1 polymer ?
#
loop_
_entity_poly.entity_id
_entity_poly.type
_entity_poly.pdbx_seq_one_letter_code
_entity_poly.pdbx_strand_id
1 'polypeptide(L)'
;MSTDSEDRHRGSWGFQPEEGMWEQRLAELVQFAADAGRWPRATGKAPIAERRLGQWLTTQRRELRGCALTEHRRRRLDQQLPQWHTAGVITPAPPAPHPHAAP
;
A
#
# COMPACT_ATOMS: atom_id res chain seq x y z
N MET A 1 28.21 -27.31 30.82
CA MET A 1 29.09 -27.17 29.65
C MET A 1 28.22 -26.77 28.47
N SER A 2 28.31 -25.51 28.07
CA SER A 2 27.63 -24.92 26.91
C SER A 2 28.40 -25.24 25.63
N THR A 3 27.68 -25.63 24.58
CA THR A 3 27.95 -25.37 23.16
C THR A 3 26.60 -25.61 22.46
N ASP A 4 25.88 -24.56 22.08
CA ASP A 4 26.09 -23.83 20.81
C ASP A 4 25.69 -24.67 19.59
N SER A 5 24.48 -24.41 19.09
CA SER A 5 24.14 -24.48 17.67
C SER A 5 22.73 -23.94 17.49
N GLU A 6 22.69 -22.61 17.58
CA GLU A 6 21.91 -21.72 16.72
C GLU A 6 20.63 -22.31 16.13
N ASP A 7 19.58 -22.29 16.96
CA ASP A 7 18.26 -21.98 16.43
C ASP A 7 18.36 -20.61 15.74
N ARG A 8 18.60 -20.63 14.42
CA ARG A 8 18.43 -19.46 13.56
C ARG A 8 16.94 -19.17 13.50
N HIS A 9 16.43 -18.62 14.59
CA HIS A 9 15.26 -17.77 14.59
C HIS A 9 15.49 -16.68 13.55
N ARG A 10 15.03 -16.98 12.33
CA ARG A 10 14.81 -16.05 11.24
C ARG A 10 14.02 -14.90 11.85
N GLY A 11 14.71 -13.78 12.09
CA GLY A 11 14.26 -12.63 12.87
C GLY A 11 12.83 -12.24 12.53
N SER A 12 11.94 -12.61 13.43
CA SER A 12 10.55 -12.21 13.57
C SER A 12 10.43 -12.20 15.09
N TRP A 13 10.17 -11.10 15.79
CA TRP A 13 9.07 -10.16 15.66
C TRP A 13 9.36 -8.89 16.48
N GLY A 14 8.63 -7.79 16.24
CA GLY A 14 8.19 -6.98 17.39
C GLY A 14 8.02 -5.48 17.23
N PHE A 15 7.75 -4.93 16.04
CA PHE A 15 6.96 -3.70 15.85
C PHE A 15 6.49 -3.77 14.40
N GLN A 16 5.24 -3.43 14.08
CA GLN A 16 4.74 -3.44 12.70
C GLN A 16 4.75 -1.99 12.15
N PRO A 17 5.92 -1.38 11.84
CA PRO A 17 5.94 -0.11 11.11
C PRO A 17 5.34 -0.29 9.70
N GLU A 18 5.29 -1.53 9.20
CA GLU A 18 4.68 -1.86 7.91
C GLU A 18 3.21 -1.47 7.82
N GLU A 19 2.42 -1.58 8.91
CA GLU A 19 1.00 -1.25 8.84
C GLU A 19 0.77 0.27 8.76
N GLY A 20 1.44 1.06 9.61
CA GLY A 20 1.36 2.53 9.53
C GLY A 20 1.89 3.08 8.21
N MET A 21 3.00 2.52 7.69
CA MET A 21 3.51 2.89 6.36
C MET A 21 2.55 2.45 5.25
N TRP A 22 1.92 1.27 5.38
CA TRP A 22 0.94 0.78 4.41
C TRP A 22 -0.30 1.68 4.37
N GLU A 23 -0.82 2.10 5.52
CA GLU A 23 -1.96 3.02 5.61
C GLU A 23 -1.60 4.41 5.06
N GLN A 24 -0.40 4.92 5.36
CA GLN A 24 0.08 6.17 4.79
C GLN A 24 0.15 6.11 3.27
N ARG A 25 0.66 5.01 2.69
CA ARG A 25 0.70 4.82 1.23
C ARG A 25 -0.69 4.70 0.62
N LEU A 26 -1.62 4.05 1.32
CA LEU A 26 -3.02 4.01 0.90
C LEU A 26 -3.61 5.42 0.86
N ALA A 27 -3.41 6.23 1.91
CA ALA A 27 -3.90 7.60 1.96
C ALA A 27 -3.32 8.48 0.84
N GLU A 28 -2.00 8.41 0.61
CA GLU A 28 -1.34 9.10 -0.50
C GLU A 28 -1.92 8.68 -1.87
N LEU A 29 -2.21 7.38 -2.04
CA LEU A 29 -2.80 6.87 -3.28
C LEU A 29 -4.23 7.36 -3.48
N VAL A 30 -5.05 7.38 -2.43
CA VAL A 30 -6.42 7.90 -2.46
C VAL A 30 -6.42 9.38 -2.83
N GLN A 31 -5.54 10.16 -2.21
CA GLN A 31 -5.39 11.59 -2.50
C GLN A 31 -4.99 11.80 -3.96
N PHE A 32 -3.97 11.08 -4.44
CA PHE A 32 -3.57 11.16 -5.84
C PHE A 32 -4.70 10.78 -6.80
N ALA A 33 -5.46 9.72 -6.48
CA ALA A 33 -6.59 9.29 -7.29
C ALA A 33 -7.72 10.33 -7.31
N ALA A 34 -7.98 11.01 -6.19
CA ALA A 34 -8.97 12.08 -6.10
C ALA A 34 -8.54 13.33 -6.88
N ASP A 35 -7.27 13.73 -6.76
CA ASP A 35 -6.74 14.93 -7.42
C ASP A 35 -6.54 14.75 -8.93
N ALA A 36 -6.01 13.59 -9.34
CA ALA A 36 -5.64 13.32 -10.73
C ALA A 36 -6.71 12.54 -11.51
N GLY A 37 -7.68 11.93 -10.83
CA GLY A 37 -8.72 11.09 -11.44
C GLY A 37 -8.19 9.85 -12.17
N ARG A 38 -6.94 9.45 -11.92
CA ARG A 38 -6.24 8.38 -12.66
C ARG A 38 -5.31 7.58 -11.79
N TRP A 39 -4.96 6.37 -12.23
CA TRP A 39 -4.01 5.52 -11.52
C TRP A 39 -2.60 6.12 -11.62
N PRO A 40 -1.80 6.08 -10.55
CA PRO A 40 -0.42 6.54 -10.59
C PRO A 40 0.39 5.66 -11.53
N ARG A 41 1.25 6.30 -12.33
CA ARG A 41 2.13 5.62 -13.26
C ARG A 41 3.44 5.26 -12.58
N ALA A 42 3.83 4.00 -12.68
CA ALA A 42 5.16 3.54 -12.26
C ALA A 42 6.29 3.91 -13.26
N THR A 43 6.00 4.68 -14.32
CA THR A 43 6.92 4.94 -15.43
C THR A 43 7.89 6.09 -15.15
N GLY A 44 9.06 6.08 -15.81
CA GLY A 44 10.13 7.06 -15.57
C GLY A 44 9.78 8.53 -15.90
N LYS A 45 8.69 8.79 -16.62
CA LYS A 45 8.22 10.15 -16.93
C LYS A 45 7.36 10.77 -15.82
N ALA A 46 6.96 9.98 -14.83
CA ALA A 46 6.15 10.45 -13.71
C ALA A 46 7.04 10.96 -12.55
N PRO A 47 6.54 11.89 -11.72
CA PRO A 47 7.21 12.33 -10.51
C PRO A 47 7.58 11.15 -9.61
N ILE A 48 8.65 11.29 -8.82
CA ILE A 48 9.12 10.23 -7.90
C ILE A 48 8.01 9.76 -6.97
N ALA A 49 7.17 10.68 -6.47
CA ALA A 49 6.02 10.35 -5.63
C ALA A 49 4.99 9.47 -6.35
N GLU A 50 4.57 9.86 -7.57
CA GLU A 50 3.64 9.07 -8.40
C GLU A 50 4.23 7.68 -8.70
N ARG A 51 5.53 7.60 -9.02
CA ARG A 51 6.19 6.32 -9.30
C ARG A 51 6.17 5.38 -8.11
N ARG A 52 6.42 5.89 -6.91
CA ARG A 52 6.36 5.11 -5.67
C ARG A 52 4.95 4.55 -5.45
N LEU A 53 3.91 5.36 -5.64
CA LEU A 53 2.52 4.92 -5.52
C LEU A 53 2.14 3.88 -6.59
N GLY A 54 2.58 4.07 -7.83
CA GLY A 54 2.38 3.11 -8.92
C GLY A 54 3.06 1.75 -8.66
N GLN A 55 4.29 1.78 -8.14
CA GLN A 55 5.01 0.56 -7.73
C GLN A 55 4.30 -0.12 -6.55
N TRP A 56 3.92 0.64 -5.53
CA TRP A 56 3.20 0.12 -4.37
C TRP A 56 1.89 -0.57 -4.76
N LEU A 57 1.08 0.08 -5.61
CA LEU A 57 -0.16 -0.50 -6.13
C LEU A 57 0.09 -1.79 -6.93
N THR A 58 1.18 -1.83 -7.69
CA THR A 58 1.60 -3.05 -8.41
C THR A 58 1.95 -4.18 -7.46
N THR A 59 2.65 -3.87 -6.36
CA THR A 59 2.95 -4.83 -5.29
C THR A 59 1.66 -5.36 -4.66
N GLN A 60 0.70 -4.50 -4.32
CA GLN A 60 -0.58 -4.95 -3.75
C GLN A 60 -1.34 -5.90 -4.70
N ARG A 61 -1.35 -5.61 -6.01
CA ARG A 61 -1.97 -6.48 -7.01
C ARG A 61 -1.27 -7.82 -7.13
N ARG A 62 0.07 -7.85 -6.99
CA ARG A 62 0.86 -9.09 -7.00
C ARG A 62 0.58 -9.92 -5.75
N GLU A 63 0.52 -9.29 -4.57
CA GLU A 63 0.19 -9.95 -3.30
C GLU A 63 -1.23 -10.53 -3.32
N LEU A 64 -2.20 -9.83 -3.91
CA LEU A 64 -3.56 -10.35 -4.10
C LEU A 64 -3.57 -11.63 -4.95
N ARG A 65 -2.83 -11.64 -6.07
CA ARG A 65 -2.72 -12.83 -6.94
C ARG A 65 -1.97 -13.99 -6.28
N GLY A 66 -1.02 -13.68 -5.40
CA GLY A 66 -0.22 -14.65 -4.65
C GLY A 66 -0.85 -15.11 -3.34
N CYS A 67 -2.09 -14.69 -3.03
CA CYS A 67 -2.76 -14.94 -1.75
C CYS A 67 -1.94 -14.51 -0.51
N ALA A 68 -1.03 -13.54 -0.68
CA ALA A 68 -0.19 -12.99 0.38
C ALA A 68 -0.76 -11.69 0.97
N LEU A 69 -1.73 -11.07 0.27
CA LEU A 69 -2.41 -9.89 0.76
C LEU A 69 -3.40 -10.28 1.87
N THR A 70 -3.27 -9.65 3.04
CA THR A 70 -4.19 -9.90 4.15
C THR A 70 -5.60 -9.40 3.82
N GLU A 71 -6.61 -10.09 4.33
CA GLU A 71 -8.02 -9.71 4.14
C GLU A 71 -8.30 -8.28 4.62
N HIS A 72 -7.64 -7.86 5.71
CA HIS A 72 -7.75 -6.50 6.23
C HIS A 72 -7.30 -5.46 5.20
N ARG A 73 -6.10 -5.64 4.64
CA ARG A 73 -5.53 -4.74 3.60
C ARG A 73 -6.39 -4.73 2.34
N ARG A 74 -6.87 -5.90 1.91
CA ARG A 74 -7.80 -6.01 0.78
C ARG A 74 -9.06 -5.19 1.00
N ARG A 75 -9.74 -5.37 2.14
CA ARG A 75 -10.96 -4.62 2.48
C ARG A 75 -10.73 -3.12 2.52
N ARG A 76 -9.60 -2.67 3.09
CA ARG A 76 -9.24 -1.25 3.17
C ARG A 76 -9.03 -0.67 1.76
N LEU A 77 -8.33 -1.38 0.88
CA LEU A 77 -8.18 -1.00 -0.52
C LEU A 77 -9.52 -0.96 -1.27
N ASP A 78 -10.37 -1.97 -1.09
CA ASP A 78 -11.69 -2.02 -1.75
C ASP A 78 -12.63 -0.90 -1.28
N GLN A 79 -12.57 -0.54 0.01
CA GLN A 79 -13.35 0.56 0.58
C GLN A 79 -12.94 1.93 0.04
N GLN A 80 -11.64 2.17 -0.11
CA GLN A 80 -11.11 3.48 -0.47
C GLN A 80 -10.97 3.67 -1.98
N LEU A 81 -10.67 2.58 -2.70
CA LEU A 81 -10.34 2.57 -4.12
C LEU A 81 -11.04 1.38 -4.78
N PRO A 82 -12.36 1.43 -4.97
CA PRO A 82 -13.07 0.40 -5.71
C PRO A 82 -12.40 0.21 -7.08
N GLN A 83 -12.28 -1.06 -7.48
CA GLN A 83 -11.61 -1.47 -8.73
C GLN A 83 -10.08 -1.27 -8.74
N TRP A 84 -9.40 -1.05 -7.61
CA TRP A 84 -7.92 -0.95 -7.58
C TRP A 84 -7.19 -2.16 -8.18
N HIS A 85 -7.78 -3.35 -8.14
CA HIS A 85 -7.24 -4.57 -8.73
C HIS A 85 -7.68 -4.82 -10.19
N THR A 86 -8.66 -4.05 -10.67
CA THR A 86 -9.23 -4.14 -12.03
C THR A 86 -8.77 -2.94 -12.85
N ALA A 87 -8.57 -3.10 -14.16
CA ALA A 87 -8.16 -2.00 -15.05
C ALA A 87 -9.29 -0.97 -15.30
N GLY A 88 -10.16 -0.77 -14.31
CA GLY A 88 -11.35 0.04 -14.40
C GLY A 88 -11.14 1.49 -13.97
N VAL A 89 -12.26 2.20 -13.93
CA VAL A 89 -12.33 3.64 -13.63
C VAL A 89 -11.95 3.87 -12.17
N ILE A 90 -11.12 4.88 -11.92
CA ILE A 90 -10.88 5.35 -10.55
C ILE A 90 -12.14 6.08 -10.07
N THR A 91 -12.72 5.58 -9.00
CA THR A 91 -13.72 6.31 -8.22
C THR A 91 -13.26 6.22 -6.78
N PRO A 92 -12.34 7.11 -6.34
CA PRO A 92 -11.90 7.08 -4.97
C PRO A 92 -13.11 7.41 -4.09
N ALA A 93 -13.22 6.73 -2.95
CA ALA A 93 -14.12 7.23 -1.91
C ALA A 93 -13.70 8.69 -1.61
N PRO A 94 -14.67 9.60 -1.41
CA PRO A 94 -14.34 10.98 -1.05
C PRO A 94 -13.38 10.93 0.15
N PRO A 95 -12.21 11.58 0.07
CA PRO A 95 -11.19 11.45 1.09
C PRO A 95 -11.81 11.89 2.41
N ALA A 96 -11.96 10.97 3.35
CA ALA A 96 -12.20 11.35 4.73
C ALA A 96 -11.05 12.29 5.11
N PRO A 97 -11.31 13.44 5.77
CA PRO A 97 -10.25 14.35 6.13
C PRO A 97 -9.25 13.63 7.06
N HIS A 98 -8.10 13.26 6.51
CA HIS A 98 -7.00 12.66 7.25
C HIS A 98 -6.45 13.73 8.21
N PRO A 99 -6.42 13.52 9.54
CA PRO A 99 -5.87 14.49 10.49
C PRO A 99 -4.32 14.53 10.47
N HIS A 100 -3.70 14.35 9.30
CA HIS A 100 -2.24 14.28 9.16
C HIS A 100 -1.70 15.13 8.01
N ALA A 101 -2.28 16.31 7.81
CA ALA A 101 -1.70 17.38 7.02
C ALA A 101 -1.63 18.66 7.87
N ALA A 102 -0.54 18.82 8.61
CA ALA A 102 -0.07 20.08 9.20
C ALA A 102 1.46 19.99 9.37
N PRO A 103 2.17 21.14 9.28
CA PRO A 103 3.32 21.38 8.40
C PRO A 103 4.65 20.71 8.79
#